data_AF-A0A925WLZ3-F1
#
_entry.id   AF-A0A925WLZ3-F1
#
_cell.length_a   1.000
_cell.length_b   1.000
_cell.length_c   1.000
_cell.angle_alpha   90.00
_cell.angle_beta   90.00
_cell.angle_gamma   90.00
#
_symmetry.space_group_name_H-M   'P 1'
#
loop_
_entity.id
_entity.type
_entity.pdbx_description
1 polymer ?
#
loop_
_entity_poly.entity_id
_entity_poly.type
_entity_poly.pdbx_seq_one_letter_code
_entity_poly.pdbx_strand_id
1 'polypeptide(L)'
;QAMIGLRQHAATLTRTDHWAMQVPVAIYFAWLNVATIANTTAAFDASGWNGEPNGAAWAAAMLVVAAGLASVIIGYLRLRPGMIAYTLVVLWAFAGLYLANAERSGLVAGTAIVAALVVIGALVLRLRPPTSALGGATAQARG
;
A
#
# COMPACT_ATOMS: atom_id res chain seq x y z
N GLN A 1 -3.30 38.01 38.22
CA GLN A 1 -4.13 38.04 37.00
C GLN A 1 -3.28 38.02 35.71
N ALA A 2 -2.18 37.26 35.68
CA ALA A 2 -1.28 37.18 34.52
C ALA A 2 -0.90 35.72 34.21
N MET A 3 -1.88 34.83 34.20
CA MET A 3 -1.72 33.45 33.75
C MET A 3 -2.91 33.13 32.86
N ILE A 4 -2.65 32.42 31.75
CA ILE A 4 -3.63 31.92 30.78
C ILE A 4 -3.92 32.92 29.65
N GLY A 5 -2.88 33.16 28.85
CA GLY A 5 -2.96 33.89 27.58
C GLY A 5 -2.16 33.22 26.47
N LEU A 6 -1.79 31.94 26.59
CA LEU A 6 -1.25 31.20 25.44
C LEU A 6 -2.43 30.70 24.62
N ARG A 7 -3.00 31.66 23.87
CA ARG A 7 -3.84 31.41 22.71
C ARG A 7 -3.18 30.30 21.90
N GLN A 8 -3.85 29.16 21.91
CA GLN A 8 -3.56 28.03 21.06
C GLN A 8 -3.54 28.56 19.63
N HIS A 9 -2.35 28.79 19.10
CA HIS A 9 -2.15 28.81 17.66
C HIS A 9 -2.29 27.36 17.24
N ALA A 10 -3.54 26.88 17.20
CA ALA A 10 -3.89 25.73 16.41
C ALA A 10 -3.55 26.15 14.98
N ALA A 11 -2.29 25.96 14.58
CA ALA A 11 -1.88 26.11 13.21
C ALA A 11 -2.79 25.16 12.44
N THR A 12 -3.75 25.72 11.72
CA THR A 12 -4.56 24.99 10.77
C THR A 12 -3.58 24.44 9.74
N LEU A 13 -3.12 23.21 9.96
CA LEU A 13 -2.21 22.52 9.07
C LEU A 13 -2.81 22.57 7.67
N THR A 14 -2.06 23.17 6.75
CA THR A 14 -2.52 23.28 5.38
C THR A 14 -2.48 21.89 4.75
N ARG A 15 -3.25 21.71 3.68
CA ARG A 15 -3.24 20.46 2.92
C ARG A 15 -1.81 20.08 2.50
N THR A 16 -0.98 21.06 2.17
CA THR A 16 0.44 20.88 1.81
C THR A 16 1.27 20.30 2.97
N ASP A 17 1.05 20.76 4.21
CA ASP A 17 1.77 20.29 5.39
C ASP A 17 1.50 18.79 5.64
N HIS A 18 0.27 18.35 5.43
CA HIS A 18 -0.09 16.93 5.54
C HIS A 18 0.61 16.06 4.50
N TRP A 19 0.77 16.53 3.26
CA TRP A 19 1.51 15.80 2.23
C TRP A 19 2.99 15.72 2.57
N ALA A 20 3.59 16.84 2.98
CA ALA A 20 5.02 16.91 3.29
C ALA A 20 5.43 15.97 4.44
N MET A 21 4.57 15.76 5.44
CA MET A 21 4.86 14.87 6.56
C MET A 21 4.57 13.40 6.25
N GLN A 22 3.47 13.11 5.56
CA GLN A 22 3.02 11.72 5.42
C GLN A 22 3.68 10.97 4.28
N VAL A 23 3.99 11.65 3.18
CA VAL A 23 4.58 10.99 2.00
C VAL A 23 5.92 10.35 2.34
N PRO A 24 6.87 11.03 3.02
CA PRO A 24 8.15 10.41 3.39
C PRO A 24 7.98 9.21 4.32
N VAL A 25 7.11 9.32 5.33
CA VAL A 25 6.84 8.22 6.27
C VAL A 25 6.20 7.03 5.57
N ALA A 26 5.23 7.26 4.68
CA ALA A 26 4.56 6.22 3.92
C ALA A 26 5.51 5.51 2.95
N ILE A 27 6.38 6.25 2.27
CA ILE A 27 7.42 5.69 1.39
C ILE A 27 8.39 4.83 2.20
N TYR A 28 8.88 5.34 3.33
CA TYR A 28 9.78 4.59 4.20
C TYR A 28 9.14 3.29 4.69
N PHE A 29 7.89 3.37 5.15
CA PHE A 29 7.16 2.19 5.61
C PHE A 29 6.91 1.18 4.49
N ALA A 30 6.61 1.64 3.27
CA ALA A 30 6.46 0.75 2.11
C ALA A 30 7.76 -0.01 1.82
N TRP A 31 8.88 0.69 1.77
CA TRP A 31 10.19 0.08 1.54
C TRP A 31 10.61 -0.88 2.64
N LEU A 32 10.28 -0.57 3.90
CA LEU A 32 10.52 -1.48 5.01
C LEU A 32 9.80 -2.82 4.79
N ASN A 33 8.52 -2.79 4.40
CA ASN A 33 7.75 -3.99 4.10
C ASN A 33 8.32 -4.76 2.89
N VAL A 34 8.68 -4.07 1.81
CA VAL A 34 9.30 -4.69 0.62
C VAL A 34 10.62 -5.38 1.00
N ALA A 35 11.48 -4.70 1.76
CA ALA A 35 12.75 -5.25 2.22
C ALA A 35 12.54 -6.45 3.15
N THR A 36 11.55 -6.42 4.05
CA THR A 36 11.21 -7.57 4.89
C THR A 36 10.89 -8.79 4.05
N ILE A 37 10.02 -8.68 3.06
CA ILE A 37 9.60 -9.82 2.22
C ILE A 37 10.77 -10.32 1.37
N ALA A 38 11.55 -9.42 0.78
CA ALA A 38 12.73 -9.77 -0.01
C ALA A 38 13.78 -10.50 0.85
N ASN A 39 14.05 -9.99 2.05
CA ASN A 39 15.01 -10.57 2.98
C ASN A 39 14.51 -11.92 3.52
N THR A 40 13.21 -12.07 3.79
CA THR A 40 12.64 -13.38 4.17
C THR A 40 12.82 -14.38 3.03
N THR A 41 12.53 -13.98 1.79
CA THR A 41 12.72 -14.85 0.62
C THR A 41 14.19 -15.28 0.48
N ALA A 42 15.13 -14.33 0.63
CA ALA A 42 16.56 -14.59 0.57
C ALA A 42 17.07 -15.46 1.73
N ALA A 43 16.53 -15.29 2.94
CA ALA A 43 16.90 -16.10 4.09
C ALA A 43 16.46 -17.57 3.93
N PHE A 44 15.29 -17.79 3.35
CA PHE A 44 14.80 -19.12 3.01
C PHE A 44 15.67 -19.78 1.92
N ASP A 45 16.03 -19.04 0.87
CA ASP A 45 16.96 -19.50 -0.16
C ASP A 45 18.34 -19.87 0.43
N ALA A 46 18.87 -19.01 1.30
CA ALA A 46 20.15 -19.24 1.99
C ALA A 46 20.14 -20.42 2.96
N SER A 47 18.97 -20.83 3.48
CA SER A 47 18.83 -22.00 4.36
C SER A 47 18.96 -23.35 3.63
N GLY A 48 19.17 -23.32 2.31
CA GLY A 48 19.23 -24.53 1.46
C GLY A 48 17.86 -25.09 1.10
N TRP A 49 16.79 -24.38 1.49
CA TRP A 49 15.44 -24.70 1.05
C TRP A 49 15.21 -24.16 -0.36
N ASN A 50 15.61 -24.95 -1.36
CA ASN A 50 15.52 -24.61 -2.78
C ASN A 50 14.08 -24.66 -3.36
N GLY A 51 13.05 -24.65 -2.50
CA GLY A 51 11.64 -24.77 -2.91
C GLY A 51 11.43 -25.97 -3.85
N GLU A 52 11.43 -27.20 -3.32
CA GLU A 52 11.10 -28.38 -4.12
C GLU A 52 9.78 -28.16 -4.90
N PRO A 53 9.65 -28.55 -6.19
CA PRO A 53 10.57 -28.44 -7.32
C PRO A 53 10.24 -27.19 -8.18
N ASN A 54 9.82 -26.06 -7.60
CA ASN A 54 9.40 -24.88 -8.35
C ASN A 54 9.64 -23.58 -7.55
N GLY A 55 10.84 -23.00 -7.61
CA GLY A 55 11.12 -21.65 -7.05
C GLY A 55 10.11 -20.58 -7.52
N ALA A 56 9.49 -20.80 -8.70
CA ALA A 56 8.37 -20.02 -9.19
C ALA A 56 7.11 -20.06 -8.28
N ALA A 57 6.76 -21.22 -7.73
CA ALA A 57 5.60 -21.37 -6.85
C ALA A 57 5.83 -20.66 -5.50
N TRP A 58 7.04 -20.75 -4.96
CA TRP A 58 7.40 -20.01 -3.75
C TRP A 58 7.36 -18.49 -3.96
N ALA A 59 7.96 -17.99 -5.06
CA ALA A 59 7.90 -16.58 -5.41
C ALA A 59 6.46 -16.09 -5.60
N ALA A 60 5.61 -16.90 -6.25
CA ALA A 60 4.18 -16.60 -6.39
C ALA A 60 3.45 -16.55 -5.03
N ALA A 61 3.78 -17.45 -4.09
CA ALA A 61 3.21 -17.43 -2.75
C ALA A 61 3.61 -16.17 -1.96
N MET A 62 4.89 -15.78 -2.01
CA MET A 62 5.37 -14.53 -1.39
C MET A 62 4.72 -13.28 -1.99
N LEU A 63 4.44 -13.28 -3.29
CA LEU A 63 3.68 -12.22 -3.95
C LEU A 63 2.26 -12.08 -3.41
N VAL A 64 1.57 -13.21 -3.19
CA VAL A 64 0.23 -13.22 -2.60
C VAL A 64 0.25 -12.65 -1.18
N VAL A 65 1.24 -13.05 -0.37
CA VAL A 65 1.45 -12.49 0.98
C VAL A 65 1.69 -10.99 0.92
N ALA A 66 2.55 -10.52 0.00
CA ALA A 66 2.85 -9.11 -0.19
C ALA A 66 1.60 -8.30 -0.56
N ALA A 67 0.79 -8.81 -1.50
CA ALA A 67 -0.44 -8.16 -1.94
C ALA A 67 -1.48 -8.08 -0.80
N GLY A 68 -1.62 -9.16 -0.02
CA GLY A 68 -2.49 -9.20 1.14
C GLY A 68 -2.07 -8.18 2.20
N LEU A 69 -0.79 -8.17 2.58
CA LEU A 69 -0.25 -7.23 3.55
C LEU A 69 -0.42 -5.77 3.10
N ALA A 70 -0.10 -5.48 1.83
CA ALA A 70 -0.30 -4.15 1.27
C ALA A 70 -1.78 -3.71 1.30
N SER A 71 -2.70 -4.61 0.95
CA SER A 71 -4.15 -4.31 0.98
C SER A 71 -4.65 -4.00 2.39
N VAL A 72 -4.16 -4.73 3.39
CA VAL A 72 -4.47 -4.50 4.81
C VAL A 72 -3.93 -3.14 5.26
N ILE A 73 -2.68 -2.82 4.94
CA ILE A 73 -2.04 -1.55 5.30
C ILE A 73 -2.76 -0.36 4.65
N ILE A 74 -3.10 -0.46 3.37
CA ILE A 74 -3.93 0.53 2.65
C ILE A 74 -5.27 0.74 3.37
N GLY A 75 -5.82 -0.32 3.97
CA GLY A 75 -7.03 -0.23 4.76
C GLY A 75 -6.90 0.50 6.10
N TYR A 76 -5.71 0.49 6.71
CA TYR A 76 -5.45 1.20 7.97
C TYR A 76 -5.03 2.65 7.77
N LEU A 77 -4.39 2.97 6.64
CA LEU A 77 -4.01 4.33 6.29
C LEU A 77 -5.28 5.19 6.11
N ARG A 78 -5.42 6.20 6.98
CA ARG A 78 -6.61 7.09 6.99
C ARG A 78 -6.50 8.26 6.02
N LEU A 79 -5.28 8.58 5.61
CA LEU A 79 -4.97 9.81 4.92
C LEU A 79 -4.54 9.51 3.48
N ARG A 80 -5.24 10.14 2.53
CA ARG A 80 -5.06 9.91 1.08
C ARG A 80 -3.60 10.05 0.60
N PRO A 81 -2.80 11.06 1.04
CA PRO A 81 -1.43 11.24 0.56
C PRO A 81 -0.54 10.03 0.86
N GLY A 82 -0.58 9.56 2.12
CA GLY A 82 0.19 8.39 2.55
C GLY A 82 -0.26 7.10 1.86
N MET A 83 -1.57 6.91 1.67
CA MET A 83 -2.11 5.75 0.95
C MET A 83 -1.59 5.65 -0.49
N ILE A 84 -1.62 6.76 -1.23
CA ILE A 84 -1.19 6.79 -2.62
C ILE A 84 0.32 6.56 -2.70
N ALA A 85 1.11 7.26 -1.87
CA ALA A 85 2.56 7.11 -1.85
C ALA A 85 2.98 5.67 -1.50
N TYR A 86 2.37 5.08 -0.48
CA TYR A 86 2.61 3.68 -0.10
C TYR A 86 2.29 2.72 -1.26
N THR A 87 1.12 2.89 -1.87
CA THR A 87 0.66 2.02 -2.96
C THR A 87 1.59 2.09 -4.17
N LEU A 88 2.06 3.28 -4.53
CA LEU A 88 2.98 3.46 -5.66
C LEU A 88 4.29 2.69 -5.47
N VAL A 89 4.86 2.70 -4.26
CA VAL A 89 6.09 1.96 -3.96
C VAL A 89 5.87 0.45 -4.05
N VAL A 90 4.73 -0.04 -3.53
CA VAL A 90 4.38 -1.47 -3.63
C VAL A 90 4.21 -1.90 -5.10
N LEU A 91 3.53 -1.09 -5.91
CA LEU A 91 3.34 -1.37 -7.33
C LEU A 91 4.67 -1.34 -8.10
N TRP A 92 5.56 -0.41 -7.75
CA TRP A 92 6.91 -0.39 -8.30
C TRP A 92 7.68 -1.68 -8.01
N ALA A 93 7.58 -2.20 -6.77
CA ALA A 93 8.22 -3.46 -6.40
C ALA A 93 7.64 -4.66 -7.19
N PHE A 94 6.32 -4.71 -7.36
CA PHE A 94 5.67 -5.75 -8.18
C PHE A 94 6.06 -5.66 -9.65
N ALA A 95 6.19 -4.44 -10.19
CA ALA A 95 6.67 -4.23 -11.56
C ALA A 95 8.12 -4.72 -11.72
N GLY A 96 9.00 -4.45 -10.76
CA GLY A 96 10.37 -4.98 -10.76
C GLY A 96 10.40 -6.51 -10.76
N LEU A 97 9.56 -7.14 -9.94
CA LEU A 97 9.49 -8.60 -9.87
C LEU A 97 8.91 -9.22 -11.15
N TYR A 98 7.91 -8.57 -11.76
CA TYR A 98 7.38 -8.94 -13.07
C TYR A 98 8.48 -8.90 -14.14
N LEU A 99 9.19 -7.77 -14.26
CA LEU A 99 10.25 -7.60 -15.25
C LEU A 99 11.38 -8.62 -15.08
N ALA A 100 11.72 -8.98 -13.83
CA ALA A 100 12.75 -9.97 -13.53
C ALA A 100 12.35 -11.42 -13.90
N ASN A 101 11.04 -11.70 -14.02
CA ASN A 101 10.52 -13.06 -14.21
C ASN A 101 9.66 -13.25 -15.47
N ALA A 102 9.41 -12.19 -16.24
CA ALA A 102 8.53 -12.21 -17.42
C ALA A 102 8.87 -13.33 -18.41
N GLU A 103 10.16 -13.58 -18.64
CA GLU A 103 10.65 -14.62 -19.56
C GLU A 103 11.01 -15.94 -18.86
N ARG A 104 11.14 -15.92 -17.53
CA ARG A 104 11.59 -17.08 -16.73
C ARG A 104 10.43 -17.91 -16.19
N SER A 105 9.33 -17.26 -15.83
CA SER A 105 8.17 -17.91 -15.24
C SER A 105 6.90 -17.10 -15.47
N GLY A 106 6.06 -17.62 -16.37
CA GLY A 106 4.71 -17.06 -16.60
C GLY A 106 3.84 -17.09 -15.34
N LEU A 107 4.08 -18.04 -14.42
CA LEU A 107 3.38 -18.09 -13.14
C LEU A 107 3.66 -16.83 -12.32
N VAL A 108 4.94 -16.51 -12.06
CA VAL A 108 5.35 -15.36 -11.23
C VAL A 108 4.95 -14.04 -11.89
N ALA A 109 5.12 -13.95 -13.21
CA ALA A 109 4.71 -12.78 -13.98
C ALA A 109 3.19 -12.55 -13.86
N GLY A 110 2.40 -13.62 -14.03
CA GLY A 110 0.94 -13.59 -13.86
C GLY A 110 0.52 -13.21 -12.44
N THR A 111 1.12 -13.80 -11.40
CA THR A 111 0.81 -13.43 -10.02
C THR A 111 1.19 -11.99 -9.70
N ALA A 112 2.29 -11.46 -10.24
CA ALA A 112 2.68 -10.07 -10.03
C ALA A 112 1.64 -9.09 -10.60
N ILE A 113 1.09 -9.38 -11.79
CA ILE A 113 0.01 -8.60 -12.39
C ILE A 113 -1.26 -8.67 -11.53
N VAL A 114 -1.68 -9.88 -11.15
CA VAL A 114 -2.88 -10.06 -10.33
C VAL A 114 -2.73 -9.37 -8.97
N ALA A 115 -1.57 -9.50 -8.32
CA ALA A 115 -1.24 -8.81 -7.07
C ALA A 115 -1.35 -7.29 -7.22
N ALA A 116 -0.82 -6.72 -8.30
CA ALA A 116 -0.93 -5.30 -8.58
C ALA A 116 -2.39 -4.85 -8.74
N LEU A 117 -3.20 -5.61 -9.49
CA LEU A 117 -4.62 -5.31 -9.68
C LEU A 117 -5.40 -5.38 -8.36
N VAL A 118 -5.12 -6.35 -7.51
CA VAL A 118 -5.74 -6.46 -6.17
C VAL A 118 -5.41 -5.24 -5.32
N VAL A 119 -4.14 -4.83 -5.28
CA VAL A 119 -3.70 -3.66 -4.51
C VAL A 119 -4.32 -2.36 -5.04
N ILE A 120 -4.40 -2.20 -6.37
CA ILE A 120 -5.10 -1.07 -7.00
C ILE A 120 -6.59 -1.09 -6.64
N GLY A 121 -7.24 -2.25 -6.69
CA GLY A 121 -8.63 -2.42 -6.29
C GLY A 121 -8.86 -2.01 -4.83
N ALA A 122 -8.00 -2.44 -3.91
CA ALA A 122 -8.04 -2.06 -2.50
C ALA A 122 -7.91 -0.53 -2.32
N LEU A 123 -6.98 0.11 -3.04
CA LEU A 123 -6.83 1.56 -3.02
C LEU A 123 -8.09 2.26 -3.53
N VAL A 124 -8.62 1.85 -4.69
CA VAL A 124 -9.83 2.44 -5.29
C VAL A 124 -11.02 2.31 -4.36
N LEU A 125 -11.24 1.14 -3.75
CA LEU A 125 -12.32 0.92 -2.80
C LEU A 125 -12.23 1.86 -1.60
N ARG A 126 -11.02 2.13 -1.10
CA ARG A 126 -10.81 3.04 0.02
C ARG A 126 -10.92 4.53 -0.34
N LEU A 127 -10.69 4.89 -1.60
CA LEU A 127 -10.82 6.27 -2.07
C LEU A 127 -12.27 6.65 -2.42
N ARG A 128 -13.19 5.67 -2.57
CA ARG A 128 -14.60 5.93 -2.86
C ARG A 128 -15.31 6.57 -1.65
N PRO A 129 -16.11 7.64 -1.84
CA PRO A 129 -16.93 8.18 -0.77
C PRO A 129 -18.04 7.18 -0.38
N PRO A 130 -18.48 7.16 0.90
CA PRO A 130 -19.55 6.28 1.35
C PRO A 130 -20.83 6.51 0.55
N THR A 131 -21.43 5.44 0.03
CA THR A 131 -22.67 5.47 -0.78
C THR A 131 -23.84 6.12 -0.05
N SER A 132 -23.83 6.11 1.29
CA SER A 132 -24.81 6.78 2.15
C SER A 132 -24.83 8.31 2.01
N ALA A 133 -23.74 8.93 1.56
CA ALA A 133 -23.66 10.39 1.38
C ALA A 133 -24.48 10.90 0.18
N LEU A 134 -24.72 10.06 -0.84
CA LEU A 134 -25.43 10.45 -2.06
C LEU A 134 -26.96 10.44 -1.90
N GLY A 135 -27.48 9.57 -1.04
CA GLY A 135 -28.92 9.50 -0.72
C GLY A 135 -29.41 10.69 0.12
N GLY A 136 -28.59 11.15 1.08
CA GLY A 136 -28.94 12.31 1.91
C GLY A 136 -28.97 13.63 1.13
N ALA A 137 -28.00 13.85 0.23
CA ALA A 137 -27.93 15.06 -0.59
C ALA A 137 -29.11 15.20 -1.57
N THR A 138 -29.63 14.08 -2.08
CA THR A 138 -30.78 14.07 -3.01
C THR A 138 -32.11 14.19 -2.28
N ALA A 139 -32.21 13.67 -1.05
CA ALA A 139 -33.39 13.86 -0.19
C ALA A 139 -33.51 15.31 0.32
N GLN A 140 -32.40 15.93 0.70
CA GLN A 140 -32.37 17.31 1.19
C GLN A 140 -32.60 18.36 0.10
N ALA A 141 -32.33 18.04 -1.17
CA ALA A 141 -32.63 18.92 -2.31
C ALA A 141 -34.10 18.87 -2.78
N ARG A 142 -34.91 17.98 -2.21
CA ARG A 142 -36.32 17.75 -2.60
C ARG A 142 -37.34 18.17 -1.55
N GLY A 143 -36.92 18.68 -0.39
CA GLY A 143 -37.78 19.22 0.67
C GLY A 143 -37.58 20.72 0.84
#